data_AF-A0A972HVB5-F1
#
_entry.id   AF-A0A972HVB5-F1
#
_cell.length_a   1.000
_cell.length_b   1.000
_cell.length_c   1.000
_cell.angle_alpha   90.00
_cell.angle_beta   90.00
_cell.angle_gamma   90.00
#
_symmetry.space_group_name_H-M   'P 1'
#
loop_
_entity.id
_entity.type
_entity.pdbx_description
1 polymer ?
#
loop_
_entity_poly.entity_id
_entity_poly.type
_entity_poly.pdbx_seq_one_letter_code
_entity_poly.pdbx_strand_id
1 'polypeptide(L)'
;MNINKDKIFFEQEITSFYNYLLNFITTITNDRMLAADIVQETMETAWKKLDNIRTYSCIKKSLKTIAKNKLMSYYRDNKVDLESLELNDNT
;
A
#
# COMPACT_ATOMS: atom_id res chain seq x y z
N MET A 1 -13.06 -16.06 10.41
CA MET A 1 -11.74 -16.23 9.78
C MET A 1 -11.39 -17.72 9.74
N ASN A 2 -11.26 -18.30 8.55
CA ASN A 2 -10.75 -19.66 8.36
C ASN A 2 -9.35 -19.51 7.78
N ILE A 3 -8.33 -19.53 8.65
CA ILE A 3 -6.95 -19.14 8.36
C ILE A 3 -6.41 -19.81 7.09
N ASN A 4 -6.74 -21.08 6.86
CA ASN A 4 -6.28 -21.80 5.67
C ASN A 4 -6.93 -21.28 4.38
N LYS A 5 -8.26 -21.09 4.38
CA LYS A 5 -8.99 -20.49 3.24
C LYS A 5 -8.60 -19.03 3.01
N ASP A 6 -8.26 -18.32 4.08
CA ASP A 6 -7.79 -16.93 4.06
C ASP A 6 -6.41 -16.79 3.44
N LYS A 7 -5.49 -17.67 3.83
CA LYS A 7 -4.16 -17.76 3.23
C LYS A 7 -4.22 -18.08 1.74
N ILE A 8 -4.97 -19.11 1.35
CA ILE A 8 -5.10 -19.53 -0.05
C ILE A 8 -5.63 -18.39 -0.93
N PHE A 9 -6.72 -17.73 -0.49
CA PHE A 9 -7.29 -16.61 -1.23
C PHE A 9 -6.30 -15.45 -1.33
N PHE A 10 -5.61 -15.11 -0.24
CA PHE A 10 -4.64 -14.02 -0.26
C PHE A 10 -3.50 -14.32 -1.25
N GLU A 11 -2.93 -15.51 -1.19
CA GLU A 11 -1.86 -15.92 -2.10
C GLU A 11 -2.31 -15.88 -3.57
N GLN A 12 -3.50 -16.41 -3.89
CA GLN A 12 -3.97 -16.51 -5.27
C GLN A 12 -4.49 -15.17 -5.84
N GLU A 13 -5.32 -14.46 -5.06
CA GLU A 13 -6.10 -13.32 -5.56
C GLU A 13 -5.51 -11.97 -5.17
N ILE A 14 -4.66 -11.91 -4.15
CA ILE A 14 -4.06 -10.64 -3.68
C ILE A 14 -2.60 -10.54 -4.09
N THR A 15 -1.77 -11.53 -3.75
CA THR A 15 -0.33 -11.44 -4.01
C THR A 15 0.02 -11.48 -5.50
N SER A 16 -0.86 -12.03 -6.34
CA SER A 16 -0.74 -11.98 -7.80
C SER A 16 -0.69 -10.55 -8.36
N PHE A 17 -1.19 -9.56 -7.63
CA PHE A 17 -1.11 -8.15 -8.01
C PHE A 17 0.17 -7.43 -7.54
N TYR A 18 1.07 -8.09 -6.79
CA TYR A 18 2.26 -7.45 -6.21
C TYR A 18 3.11 -6.73 -7.25
N ASN A 19 3.56 -7.43 -8.30
CA ASN A 19 4.41 -6.84 -9.34
C ASN A 19 3.70 -5.72 -10.12
N TYR A 20 2.39 -5.87 -10.34
CA TYR A 20 1.59 -4.84 -10.98
C TYR A 20 1.56 -3.55 -10.14
N LEU A 21 1.35 -3.67 -8.82
CA LEU A 21 1.32 -2.52 -7.92
C LEU A 21 2.71 -1.92 -7.74
N LEU A 22 3.76 -2.74 -7.67
CA LEU A 22 5.14 -2.27 -7.56
C LEU A 22 5.51 -1.39 -8.75
N ASN A 23 5.26 -1.86 -9.97
CA ASN A 23 5.50 -1.07 -11.18
C ASN A 23 4.64 0.19 -11.20
N PHE A 24 3.35 0.06 -10.85
CA PHE A 24 2.42 1.19 -10.82
C PHE A 24 2.86 2.31 -9.86
N ILE A 25 3.29 1.97 -8.65
CA ILE A 25 3.77 2.97 -7.68
C ILE A 25 5.15 3.48 -8.08
N THR A 26 6.06 2.62 -8.56
CA THR A 26 7.38 3.06 -9.05
C THR A 26 7.26 4.10 -10.16
N THR A 27 6.29 3.95 -11.07
CA THR A 27 6.03 4.97 -12.12
C THR A 27 5.61 6.33 -11.53
N ILE A 28 4.98 6.36 -10.36
CA ILE A 28 4.52 7.60 -9.71
C ILE A 28 5.65 8.22 -8.87
N THR A 29 6.39 7.40 -8.14
CA THR A 29 7.42 7.86 -7.19
C THR A 29 8.77 8.08 -7.84
N ASN A 30 9.04 7.41 -8.97
CA ASN A 30 10.38 7.22 -9.52
C ASN A 30 11.39 6.65 -8.51
N ASP A 31 10.90 5.96 -7.49
CA ASP A 31 11.67 5.35 -6.41
C ASP A 31 11.11 3.95 -6.15
N ARG A 32 11.91 2.95 -6.51
CA ARG A 32 11.53 1.54 -6.40
C ARG A 32 11.57 1.03 -4.97
N MET A 33 12.44 1.59 -4.10
CA MET A 33 12.50 1.19 -2.70
C MET A 33 11.26 1.68 -1.97
N LEU A 34 10.95 2.98 -2.09
CA LEU A 34 9.70 3.54 -1.57
C LEU A 34 8.47 2.79 -2.12
N ALA A 35 8.46 2.49 -3.42
CA ALA A 35 7.36 1.73 -4.01
C ALA A 35 7.20 0.33 -3.40
N ALA A 36 8.31 -0.36 -3.09
CA ALA A 36 8.27 -1.66 -2.44
C ALA A 36 7.65 -1.58 -1.04
N ASP A 37 8.03 -0.57 -0.25
CA ASP A 37 7.49 -0.35 1.10
C ASP A 37 5.98 -0.07 1.07
N ILE A 38 5.54 0.84 0.18
CA ILE A 38 4.12 1.16 -0.01
C ILE A 38 3.31 -0.08 -0.44
N VAL A 39 3.87 -0.93 -1.31
CA VAL A 39 3.18 -2.15 -1.76
C VAL A 39 3.15 -3.20 -0.65
N GLN A 40 4.20 -3.33 0.16
CA GLN A 40 4.20 -4.19 1.32
C GLN A 40 3.09 -3.79 2.31
N GLU A 41 3.00 -2.51 2.67
CA GLU A 41 1.92 -2.00 3.51
C GLU A 41 0.52 -2.21 2.90
N THR A 42 0.43 -2.16 1.57
CA THR A 42 -0.80 -2.45 0.84
C THR A 42 -1.22 -3.91 1.03
N MET A 43 -0.27 -4.85 0.92
CA MET A 43 -0.52 -6.27 1.14
C MET A 43 -0.94 -6.55 2.58
N GLU A 44 -0.27 -5.95 3.56
CA GLU A 44 -0.66 -6.06 4.97
C GLU A 44 -2.06 -5.51 5.24
N THR A 45 -2.38 -4.35 4.65
CA THR A 45 -3.71 -3.74 4.77
C THR A 45 -4.77 -4.63 4.13
N ALA A 46 -4.45 -5.27 3.00
CA ALA A 46 -5.34 -6.19 2.33
C ALA A 46 -5.59 -7.45 3.17
N TRP A 47 -4.54 -8.01 3.81
CA TRP A 47 -4.67 -9.13 4.74
C TRP A 47 -5.58 -8.79 5.93
N LYS A 48 -5.38 -7.62 6.55
CA LYS A 48 -6.20 -7.14 7.67
C LYS A 48 -7.67 -6.91 7.29
N LYS A 49 -7.95 -6.68 6.01
CA LYS A 49 -9.30 -6.38 5.48
C LYS A 49 -9.80 -7.46 4.51
N LEU A 50 -9.32 -8.69 4.65
CA LEU A 50 -9.57 -9.76 3.68
C LEU A 50 -11.06 -10.02 3.44
N ASP A 51 -11.84 -10.07 4.52
CA ASP A 51 -13.30 -10.29 4.46
C ASP A 51 -14.00 -9.23 3.61
N ASN A 52 -13.58 -7.96 3.72
CA ASN A 52 -14.14 -6.88 2.92
C ASN A 52 -13.68 -6.98 1.46
N ILE A 53 -12.39 -7.26 1.22
CA ILE A 53 -11.85 -7.30 -0.14
C ILE A 53 -12.48 -8.41 -0.99
N ARG A 54 -12.76 -9.56 -0.38
CA ARG A 54 -13.45 -10.68 -1.05
C ARG A 54 -14.83 -10.31 -1.59
N THR A 55 -15.47 -9.29 -1.02
CA THR A 55 -16.80 -8.82 -1.47
C THR A 55 -16.75 -7.77 -2.59
N TYR A 56 -15.57 -7.24 -2.90
CA TYR A 56 -15.43 -6.24 -3.94
C TYR A 56 -15.54 -6.83 -5.34
N SER A 57 -16.26 -6.12 -6.21
CA SER A 57 -16.43 -6.50 -7.62
C SER A 57 -15.12 -6.49 -8.41
N CYS A 58 -14.10 -5.74 -7.96
CA CYS A 58 -12.79 -5.71 -8.59
C CYS A 58 -11.67 -5.52 -7.56
N ILE A 59 -11.03 -6.63 -7.18
CA ILE A 59 -9.91 -6.66 -6.22
C ILE A 59 -8.78 -5.71 -6.66
N LYS A 60 -8.37 -5.77 -7.93
CA LYS A 60 -7.32 -4.90 -8.49
C LYS A 60 -7.58 -3.42 -8.24
N LYS A 61 -8.82 -2.95 -8.47
CA LYS A 61 -9.19 -1.54 -8.26
C LYS A 61 -9.04 -1.16 -6.79
N SER A 62 -9.53 -2.02 -5.90
CA SER A 62 -9.44 -1.80 -4.45
C SER A 62 -8.00 -1.77 -3.95
N LEU A 63 -7.14 -2.68 -4.42
CA LEU A 63 -5.72 -2.68 -4.06
C LEU A 63 -5.00 -1.41 -4.57
N LYS A 64 -5.29 -0.94 -5.78
CA LYS A 64 -4.76 0.34 -6.28
C LYS A 64 -5.17 1.52 -5.40
N THR A 65 -6.42 1.54 -4.94
CA THR A 65 -6.91 2.59 -4.02
C THR A 65 -6.15 2.55 -2.70
N ILE A 66 -5.96 1.36 -2.12
CA ILE A 66 -5.18 1.21 -0.89
C ILE A 66 -3.75 1.72 -1.08
N ALA A 67 -3.06 1.29 -2.15
CA ALA A 67 -1.68 1.72 -2.44
C ALA A 67 -1.57 3.23 -2.64
N LYS A 68 -2.51 3.85 -3.36
CA LYS A 68 -2.56 5.32 -3.50
C LYS A 68 -2.75 6.01 -2.16
N ASN A 69 -3.66 5.54 -1.33
CA ASN A 69 -3.92 6.15 -0.02
C ASN A 69 -2.68 6.05 0.88
N LYS A 70 -1.97 4.92 0.85
CA LYS A 70 -0.70 4.74 1.54
C LYS A 70 0.37 5.70 1.05
N LEU A 71 0.54 5.82 -0.26
CA LEU A 71 1.49 6.78 -0.85
C LEU A 71 1.17 8.23 -0.46
N MET A 72 -0.11 8.61 -0.51
CA MET A 72 -0.54 9.95 -0.10
C MET A 72 -0.33 10.20 1.40
N SER A 73 -0.45 9.16 2.23
CA SER A 73 -0.10 9.26 3.66
C SER A 73 1.39 9.53 3.81
N TYR A 74 2.22 8.70 3.20
CA TYR A 74 3.67 8.85 3.24
C TYR A 74 4.10 10.27 2.85
N TYR A 75 3.61 10.81 1.74
CA TYR A 75 3.98 12.17 1.33
C TYR A 75 3.50 13.26 2.29
N ARG A 76 2.32 13.11 2.89
CA ARG A 76 1.83 14.06 3.88
C ARG A 76 2.68 14.02 5.15
N ASP A 77 3.02 12.82 5.60
CA ASP A 77 3.77 12.61 6.84
C ASP A 77 5.22 13.10 6.66
N ASN A 78 5.88 12.79 5.53
CA ASN A 78 7.22 13.31 5.21
C ASN A 78 7.26 14.82 5.01
N LYS A 79 6.20 15.42 4.45
CA LYS A 79 6.10 16.88 4.35
C LYS A 79 6.07 17.53 5.74
N VAL A 80 5.31 16.95 6.68
CA VAL A 80 5.26 17.41 8.07
C VAL A 80 6.64 17.27 8.73
N ASP A 81 7.34 16.18 8.49
CA ASP A 81 8.69 15.97 9.02
C ASP A 81 9.69 17.02 8.49
N LEU A 82 9.67 17.31 7.19
CA LEU A 82 10.49 18.37 6.57
C LEU A 82 10.20 19.75 7.19
N GLU A 83 8.93 20.15 7.30
CA GLU A 83 8.54 21.42 7.92
C GLU A 83 8.96 21.48 9.40
N SER A 84 8.89 20.36 10.12
CA SER A 84 9.31 20.30 11.53
C SER A 84 10.82 20.46 11.74
N LEU A 85 11.64 19.95 10.82
CA LEU A 85 13.10 20.12 10.85
C LEU A 85 13.49 21.57 10.54
N GLU A 86 12.87 22.19 9.53
CA GLU A 86 13.12 23.59 9.17
C GLU A 86 12.78 24.58 10.31
N LEU A 87 11.79 24.28 11.14
CA LEU A 87 11.44 25.11 12.30
C LEU A 87 12.42 24.96 13.47
N ASN A 88 13.01 23.77 13.64
CA ASN A 88 13.94 23.47 14.73
C ASN A 88 15.37 23.97 14.45
N ASP A 89 15.75 24.16 13.19
CA ASP A 89 17.07 24.70 12.80
C ASP A 89 17.14 26.24 12.90
N ASN A 90 16.01 26.92 13.11
CA ASN A 90 15.90 28.38 13.19
C ASN A 90 15.71 28.93 14.61
N THR A 91 15.88 28.10 15.64
CA THR A 91 15.76 28.48 17.07
C THR A 91 17.04 28.15 17.83
#